data_AF-A0A2G4DNG2-F1
#
_entry.id   AF-A0A2G4DNG2-F1
#
_cell.length_a   1.000
_cell.length_b   1.000
_cell.length_c   1.000
_cell.angle_alpha   90.00
_cell.angle_beta   90.00
_cell.angle_gamma   90.00
#
_symmetry.space_group_name_H-M   'P 1'
#
loop_
_entity.id
_entity.type
_entity.pdbx_description
1 polymer ?
#
loop_
_entity_poly.entity_id
_entity_poly.type
_entity_poly.pdbx_seq_one_letter_code
_entity_poly.pdbx_strand_id
1 'polypeptide(L)' 'MISFKSLQNHLDHSYSRAQDDMQEAAETASESGTMEDFQAFSDASQQTNVANMILNEGLRAKHGITKAIIDGIQ' A
#
# COMPACT_ATOMS: atom_id res chain seq x y z
N MET A 1 -13.39 17.81 1.74
CA MET A 1 -13.95 16.55 1.19
C MET A 1 -12.77 15.79 0.60
N ILE A 2 -12.39 14.64 1.16
CA ILE A 2 -11.32 13.83 0.59
C ILE A 2 -11.89 13.18 -0.68
N SER A 3 -11.37 13.55 -1.85
CA SER A 3 -11.76 12.95 -3.12
C SER A 3 -11.16 11.56 -3.22
N PHE A 4 -11.87 10.61 -3.83
CA PHE A 4 -11.35 9.27 -4.13
C PHE A 4 -9.99 9.33 -4.85
N LYS A 5 -9.82 10.30 -5.76
CA LYS A 5 -8.54 10.52 -6.47
C LYS A 5 -7.42 10.97 -5.53
N SER A 6 -7.74 11.75 -4.50
CA SER A 6 -6.78 12.14 -3.46
C SER A 6 -6.40 10.96 -2.58
N LEU A 7 -7.36 10.07 -2.29
CA LEU A 7 -7.12 8.85 -1.53
C LEU A 7 -6.26 7.86 -2.34
N GLN A 8 -6.58 7.69 -3.63
CA GLN A 8 -5.78 6.88 -4.55
C GLN A 8 -4.35 7.41 -4.66
N ASN A 9 -4.16 8.71 -4.90
CA ASN A 9 -2.83 9.30 -4.96
C ASN A 9 -2.05 9.12 -3.65
N HIS A 10 -2.72 9.23 -2.50
CA HIS A 10 -2.08 9.02 -1.20
C HIS A 10 -1.67 7.56 -1.02
N LEU A 11 -2.54 6.62 -1.37
CA LEU A 11 -2.25 5.18 -1.32
C LEU A 11 -1.14 4.78 -2.28
N ASP A 12 -1.11 5.31 -3.51
CA ASP A 12 -0.03 5.09 -4.47
C ASP A 12 1.30 5.60 -3.91
N HIS A 13 1.31 6.79 -3.29
CA HIS A 13 2.51 7.35 -2.68
C HIS A 13 2.98 6.53 -1.47
N SER A 14 2.05 6.12 -0.60
CA SER A 14 2.35 5.28 0.56
C SER A 14 2.86 3.90 0.15
N TYR A 15 2.30 3.30 -0.91
CA TYR A 15 2.75 2.02 -1.44
C TYR A 15 4.15 2.13 -2.06
N SER A 16 4.39 3.14 -2.90
CA SER A 16 5.71 3.39 -3.49
C SER A 16 6.78 3.56 -2.40
N ARG A 17 6.47 4.35 -1.37
CA ARG A 17 7.38 4.61 -0.25
C ARG A 17 7.66 3.35 0.56
N ALA A 18 6.63 2.56 0.88
CA ALA A 18 6.80 1.29 1.59
C ALA A 18 7.62 0.27 0.77
N GLN A 19 7.45 0.27 -0.55
CA GLN A 19 8.26 -0.57 -1.45
C GLN A 19 9.73 -0.15 -1.46
N ASP A 20 10.00 1.16 -1.54
CA ASP A 20 11.36 1.71 -1.48
C ASP A 20 12.01 1.40 -0.11
N ASP A 21 11.29 1.62 0.99
CA ASP A 21 11.74 1.31 2.36
C ASP A 21 12.03 -0.19 2.53
N MET A 22 11.21 -1.07 1.94
CA MET A 22 11.41 -2.52 1.94
C MET A 22 12.64 -2.93 1.14
N GLN A 23 12.89 -2.29 -0.01
CA GLN A 23 14.05 -2.54 -0.85
C GLN A 23 15.34 -2.13 -0.13
N GLU A 24 15.34 -0.94 0.50
CA GLU A 24 16.47 -0.43 1.28
C GLU A 24 16.76 -1.31 2.51
N ALA A 25 15.72 -1.73 3.23
CA ALA A 25 15.87 -2.66 4.35
C ALA A 25 16.38 -4.03 3.91
N ALA A 26 15.98 -4.52 2.74
CA ALA A 26 16.48 -5.77 2.17
C ALA A 26 17.97 -5.70 1.81
N GLU A 27 18.39 -4.58 1.21
CA GLU A 27 19.79 -4.31 0.89
C GLU A 27 20.64 -4.22 2.16
N THR A 28 20.17 -3.46 3.15
CA THR A 28 20.85 -3.30 4.45
C THR A 28 20.96 -4.63 5.20
N ALA A 29 19.88 -5.42 5.26
CA ALA A 29 19.91 -6.73 5.89
C ALA A 29 20.84 -7.72 5.17
N SER A 30 20.94 -7.61 3.84
CA SER A 30 21.85 -8.42 3.03
C SER A 30 23.32 -8.05 3.26
N GLU A 31 23.63 -6.77 3.49
CA GLU A 31 24.99 -6.31 3.75
C GLU A 31 25.44 -6.50 5.21
N SER A 32 24.58 -6.22 6.19
CA SER A 32 24.95 -6.25 7.61
C SER A 32 24.80 -7.65 8.23
N GLY A 33 23.83 -8.44 7.77
CA GLY A 33 23.46 -9.74 8.33
C GLY A 33 22.98 -9.69 9.79
N THR A 34 22.66 -8.52 10.35
CA THR A 34 22.23 -8.41 11.75
C THR A 34 20.76 -8.79 11.92
N MET A 35 20.43 -9.33 13.10
CA MET A 35 19.06 -9.75 13.43
C MET A 35 18.09 -8.57 13.54
N GLU A 36 18.59 -7.37 13.81
CA GLU A 36 17.81 -6.13 13.87
C GLU A 36 17.43 -5.65 12.47
N ASP A 37 18.34 -5.76 11.50
CA ASP A 37 18.06 -5.43 10.09
C ASP A 37 17.10 -6.43 9.44
N PHE A 38 17.17 -7.72 9.83
CA PHE A 38 16.16 -8.71 9.43
C PHE A 38 14.76 -8.39 10.00
N GLN A 39 14.68 -7.84 11.20
CA GLN A 39 13.40 -7.38 11.77
C GLN A 39 12.88 -6.15 11.03
N ALA A 40 13.75 -5.17 10.75
CA ALA A 40 13.39 -3.99 9.96
C ALA A 40 12.87 -4.37 8.56
N PHE A 41 13.52 -5.33 7.89
CA PHE A 41 13.02 -5.88 6.63
C PHE A 41 11.66 -6.56 6.78
N SER A 42 11.47 -7.37 7.83
CA SER A 42 10.19 -8.03 8.10
C SER A 42 9.06 -7.02 8.32
N ASP A 43 9.31 -5.96 9.08
CA ASP A 43 8.34 -4.91 9.34
C ASP A 43 8.00 -4.11 8.06
N ALA A 44 9.01 -3.75 7.27
CA ALA A 44 8.82 -3.08 5.98
C ALA A 44 8.06 -3.96 4.98
N SER A 45 8.34 -5.26 4.97
CA SER A 45 7.59 -6.26 4.18
C SER A 45 6.12 -6.33 4.59
N GLN A 46 5.84 -6.37 5.89
CA GLN A 46 4.48 -6.36 6.40
C GLN A 46 3.76 -5.05 6.02
N GLN A 47 4.43 -3.91 6.13
CA GLN A 47 3.87 -2.62 5.76
C GLN A 47 3.52 -2.53 4.28
N THR A 48 4.39 -3.03 3.40
CA THR A 48 4.13 -3.13 1.95
C THR A 48 2.91 -4.01 1.65
N ASN A 49 2.78 -5.15 2.32
CA ASN A 49 1.62 -6.04 2.18
C ASN A 49 0.31 -5.36 2.61
N VAL A 50 0.32 -4.63 3.71
CA VAL A 50 -0.84 -3.86 4.19
C VAL A 50 -1.19 -2.74 3.20
N ALA A 51 -0.20 -2.01 2.70
CA ALA A 51 -0.43 -0.96 1.70
C ALA A 51 -1.06 -1.53 0.42
N ASN A 52 -0.59 -2.69 -0.05
CA ASN A 52 -1.15 -3.37 -1.22
C ASN A 52 -2.61 -3.81 -1.00
N MET A 53 -2.92 -4.35 0.19
CA MET A 53 -4.28 -4.75 0.56
C MET A 53 -5.23 -3.55 0.57
N ILE A 54 -4.83 -2.44 1.17
CA ILE A 54 -5.64 -1.21 1.23
C ILE A 54 -5.86 -0.64 -0.18
N LEU A 55 -4.84 -0.68 -1.04
CA LEU A 55 -4.96 -0.21 -2.43
C LEU A 55 -5.97 -1.04 -3.23
N ASN A 56 -5.94 -2.37 -3.09
CA ASN A 56 -6.92 -3.27 -3.70
C ASN A 56 -8.35 -3.03 -3.15
N GLU A 57 -8.49 -2.85 -1.85
CA GLU A 57 -9.80 -2.58 -1.24
C GLU A 57 -10.34 -1.21 -1.66
N GLY A 58 -9.47 -0.21 -1.83
CA GLY A 58 -9.83 1.09 -2.41
C GLY A 58 -10.36 0.98 -3.84
N LEU A 59 -9.74 0.15 -4.68
CA LEU A 59 -10.24 -0.13 -6.04
C LEU A 59 -11.60 -0.85 -6.02
N ARG A 60 -11.80 -1.79 -5.10
CA ARG A 60 -13.10 -2.45 -4.90
C ARG A 60 -14.18 -1.49 -4.44
N ALA A 61 -13.87 -0.62 -3.47
CA ALA A 61 -14.79 0.41 -3.00
C ALA A 61 -15.19 1.36 -4.13
N LYS A 62 -14.24 1.81 -4.97
CA LYS A 62 -14.53 2.61 -6.17
C LYS A 62 -15.53 1.90 -7.08
N HIS A 63 -15.26 0.63 -7.39
CA HIS A 63 -16.10 -0.15 -8.29
C HIS A 63 -17.51 -0.34 -7.69
N GLY A 64 -17.61 -0.62 -6.40
CA GLY A 64 -18.88 -0.73 -5.68
C GLY A 64 -19.69 0.57 -5.70
N ILE A 65 -19.05 1.72 -5.48
CA ILE A 65 -19.69 3.04 -5.58
C ILE A 65 -20.17 3.30 -7.01
N THR A 66 -19.33 3.04 -8.01
CA THR A 66 -19.73 3.19 -9.42
C THR A 66 -20.92 2.31 -9.78
N LYS A 67 -20.91 1.06 -9.35
CA LYS A 67 -22.04 0.14 -9.56
C LYS A 67 -23.31 0.65 -8.88
N ALA A 68 -23.23 1.08 -7.61
CA ALA A 68 -24.38 1.61 -6.88
C ALA A 68 -24.97 2.88 -7.52
N ILE A 69 -24.14 3.73 -8.14
CA ILE A 69 -24.61 4.88 -8.91
C ILE A 69 -25.36 4.42 -10.16
N ILE A 70 -24.83 3.45 -10.90
CA ILE A 70 -25.49 2.91 -12.10
C ILE A 70 -26.84 2.26 -11.73
N ASP A 71 -26.84 1.43 -10.69
CA ASP A 71 -28.04 0.72 -10.21
C ASP A 71 -29.10 1.71 -9.66
N GLY A 72 -28.69 2.86 -9.10
CA GLY A 72 -29.60 3.90 -8.62
C GLY A 72 -30.11 4.88 -9.69
N ILE A 73 -29.56 4.84 -10.91
CA ILE A 73 -30.03 5.62 -12.07
C ILE A 73 -31.11 4.84 -12.86
N GLN A 74 -31.20 3.52 -12.67
CA GLN A 74 -32.26 2.66 -13.23
C GLN A 74 -33.55 2.74 -12.42
#